data_AF-A0A350UTJ6-F1
#
_entry.id   AF-A0A350UTJ6-F1
#
_cell.length_a   1.000
_cell.length_b   1.000
_cell.length_c   1.000
_cell.angle_alpha   90.00
_cell.angle_beta   90.00
_cell.angle_gamma   90.00
#
_symmetry.space_group_name_H-M   'P 1'
#
loop_
_entity.id
_entity.type
_entity.pdbx_description
1 polymer ?
#
loop_
_entity_poly.entity_id
_entity_poly.type
_entity_poly.pdbx_seq_one_letter_code
_entity_poly.pdbx_strand_id
1 'polypeptide(L)'
;MSFSEKDQQLIEEEEKLYYETIELLAEQLPEARSKKIFSNIAARELTSQVVNEWNFEERQPLISDEAVAHKVSDIRKESDNVLEELIAEPYFGRVVTSEDDGREVSFKIGKKSNIEAGIVDWRNGPISGLFFNYKQGEEFFEVINELERSGQIKIRRTYKTDKGVLTQIGTEDGMFRRMEQGWVKLESEEEVAAHRSRGINSIEKRLPNILSLITSEQFEMITTDPDRPVIIQGSAGSGKTTVALHRLGWLLHKGNSHARAENTRVIVMNKSLQVYVCQTLPSMGVNAVETVTFNSWALSIIRNATGGKAYFKFRELPDFIEKIKFSEGILKAMSRFVDQEMRNSDFAISREFAAHKALLKIWQDSHLKAIQPRLKDFLHDVGQSDLQEKGKRVALDFVQSLLNAQEDYIGNLFDLLSDKELLT
;
A
#
# COMPACT_ATOMS: atom_id res chain seq x y z
N MET A 1 12.68 22.54 31.39
CA MET A 1 13.51 23.68 31.86
C MET A 1 13.03 24.98 31.21
N SER A 2 13.59 26.16 31.49
CA SER A 2 13.32 27.35 30.67
C SER A 2 13.93 27.17 29.27
N PHE A 3 13.21 27.60 28.23
CA PHE A 3 13.75 27.65 26.87
C PHE A 3 14.97 28.58 26.77
N SER A 4 15.86 28.31 25.82
CA SER A 4 16.73 29.37 25.29
C SER A 4 15.95 30.25 24.30
N GLU A 5 16.42 31.48 24.09
CA GLU A 5 15.83 32.40 23.08
C GLU A 5 15.79 31.74 21.68
N LYS A 6 16.76 30.86 21.38
CA LYS A 6 16.81 30.07 20.13
C LYS A 6 15.71 29.00 20.06
N ASP A 7 15.41 28.31 21.17
CA ASP A 7 14.29 27.36 21.19
C ASP A 7 12.95 28.09 20.97
N GLN A 8 12.78 29.27 21.59
CA GLN A 8 11.56 30.09 21.43
C GLN A 8 11.40 30.59 19.98
N GLN A 9 12.44 31.22 19.42
CA GLN A 9 12.40 31.69 18.03
C GLN A 9 12.14 30.54 17.04
N LEU A 10 12.75 29.36 17.25
CA LEU A 10 12.50 28.18 16.42
C LEU A 10 11.04 27.73 16.49
N ILE A 11 10.44 27.70 17.69
CA ILE A 11 9.03 27.31 17.87
C ILE A 11 8.11 28.32 17.17
N GLU A 12 8.36 29.62 17.33
CA GLU A 12 7.57 30.70 16.69
C GLU A 12 7.66 30.65 15.16
N GLU A 13 8.87 30.46 14.60
CA GLU A 13 9.08 30.32 13.15
C GLU A 13 8.36 29.10 12.57
N GLU A 14 8.42 27.94 13.25
CA GLU A 14 7.79 26.71 12.76
C GLU A 14 6.29 26.67 12.97
N GLU A 15 5.76 27.25 14.05
CA GLU A 15 4.32 27.36 14.29
C GLU A 15 3.69 28.36 13.30
N LYS A 16 4.37 29.47 12.99
CA LYS A 16 3.97 30.41 11.93
C LYS A 16 3.95 29.75 10.55
N LEU A 17 5.05 29.10 10.14
CA LEU A 17 5.12 28.39 8.86
C LEU A 17 4.04 27.30 8.74
N TYR A 18 3.73 26.64 9.85
CA TYR A 18 2.68 25.62 9.89
C TYR A 18 1.29 26.22 9.64
N TYR A 19 0.91 27.31 10.33
CA TYR A 19 -0.39 27.94 10.10
C TYR A 19 -0.48 28.64 8.74
N GLU A 20 0.58 29.27 8.23
CA GLU A 20 0.63 29.76 6.84
C GLU A 20 0.36 28.63 5.82
N THR A 21 0.84 27.41 6.11
CA THR A 21 0.55 26.23 5.27
C THR A 21 -0.91 25.80 5.36
N ILE A 22 -1.50 25.84 6.56
CA ILE A 22 -2.92 25.55 6.77
C ILE A 22 -3.82 26.61 6.12
N GLU A 23 -3.41 27.88 6.13
CA GLU A 23 -4.10 28.98 5.45
C GLU A 23 -4.14 28.75 3.93
N LEU A 24 -2.99 28.52 3.28
CA LEU A 24 -2.93 28.22 1.85
C LEU A 24 -3.79 27.01 1.46
N LEU A 25 -3.80 25.94 2.26
CA LEU A 25 -4.63 24.76 2.03
C LEU A 25 -6.14 25.04 2.19
N ALA A 26 -6.51 25.94 3.12
CA ALA A 26 -7.90 26.31 3.38
C ALA A 26 -8.41 27.38 2.41
N GLU A 27 -7.56 28.21 1.80
CA GLU A 27 -7.92 29.11 0.70
C GLU A 27 -8.29 28.35 -0.58
N GLN A 28 -7.70 27.17 -0.81
CA GLN A 28 -8.03 26.30 -1.94
C GLN A 28 -9.41 25.62 -1.82
N LEU A 29 -10.03 25.62 -0.62
CA LEU A 29 -11.36 25.07 -0.40
C LEU A 29 -12.48 26.09 -0.73
N PRO A 30 -13.70 25.63 -1.04
CA PRO A 30 -14.85 26.51 -1.21
C PRO A 30 -15.03 27.46 -0.01
N GLU A 31 -15.25 28.75 -0.27
CA GLU A 31 -15.21 29.85 0.73
C GLU A 31 -16.03 29.56 2.02
N ALA A 32 -17.18 28.90 1.89
CA ALA A 32 -18.01 28.49 3.03
C ALA A 32 -17.39 27.38 3.90
N ARG A 33 -16.63 26.45 3.32
CA ARG A 33 -15.84 25.45 4.05
C ARG A 33 -14.57 26.08 4.62
N SER A 34 -13.88 26.91 3.83
CA SER A 34 -12.70 27.67 4.24
C SER A 34 -12.96 28.47 5.53
N LYS A 35 -14.01 29.31 5.54
CA LYS A 35 -14.44 30.06 6.73
C LYS A 35 -14.78 29.15 7.92
N LYS A 36 -15.45 28.01 7.69
CA LYS A 36 -15.77 27.03 8.74
C LYS A 36 -14.52 26.35 9.31
N ILE A 37 -13.51 26.11 8.49
CA ILE A 37 -12.22 25.54 8.90
C ILE A 37 -11.43 26.54 9.71
N PHE A 38 -11.30 27.78 9.24
CA PHE A 38 -10.64 28.85 10.01
C PHE A 38 -11.35 29.12 11.33
N SER A 39 -12.69 29.17 11.35
CA SER A 39 -13.44 29.29 12.61
C SER A 39 -13.20 28.10 13.53
N ASN A 40 -13.04 26.87 13.01
CA ASN A 40 -12.73 25.68 13.82
C ASN A 40 -11.29 25.68 14.37
N ILE A 41 -10.31 26.20 13.62
CA ILE A 41 -8.91 26.28 14.05
C ILE A 41 -8.75 27.38 15.11
N ALA A 42 -9.25 28.59 14.83
CA ALA A 42 -9.29 29.68 15.81
C ALA A 42 -10.11 29.30 17.05
N ALA A 43 -11.23 28.59 16.88
CA ALA A 43 -11.98 28.05 18.01
C ALA A 43 -11.17 27.01 18.79
N ARG A 44 -10.41 26.10 18.16
CA ARG A 44 -9.54 25.15 18.88
C ARG A 44 -8.50 25.84 19.74
N GLU A 45 -7.88 26.90 19.23
CA GLU A 45 -6.93 27.71 20.00
C GLU A 45 -7.61 28.41 21.19
N LEU A 46 -8.80 28.98 20.98
CA LEU A 46 -9.66 29.54 22.04
C LEU A 46 -10.28 28.48 22.98
N THR A 47 -10.38 27.21 22.57
CA THR A 47 -10.90 26.10 23.39
C THR A 47 -9.91 25.70 24.49
N SER A 48 -8.68 26.20 24.44
CA SER A 48 -7.78 26.22 25.60
C SER A 48 -8.27 27.12 26.75
N GLN A 49 -9.33 27.93 26.55
CA GLN A 49 -9.84 28.88 27.55
C GLN A 49 -11.37 28.90 27.73
N VAL A 50 -12.20 28.78 26.67
CA VAL A 50 -13.68 28.85 26.79
C VAL A 50 -14.40 27.87 25.83
N VAL A 51 -15.60 27.40 26.23
CA VAL A 51 -16.42 26.35 25.58
C VAL A 51 -17.88 26.83 25.37
N ASN A 52 -18.57 26.29 24.34
CA ASN A 52 -19.97 26.52 23.90
C ASN A 52 -20.28 27.91 23.27
N GLU A 53 -21.18 28.11 22.29
CA GLU A 53 -22.07 27.26 21.42
C GLU A 53 -22.37 28.09 20.11
N TRP A 54 -23.23 27.81 19.10
CA TRP A 54 -24.42 26.92 18.92
C TRP A 54 -24.66 26.55 17.42
N ASN A 55 -25.91 26.28 17.00
CA ASN A 55 -26.33 25.82 15.65
C ASN A 55 -27.19 26.85 14.85
N PHE A 56 -27.33 26.71 13.50
CA PHE A 56 -28.53 26.13 12.83
C PHE A 56 -28.46 26.11 11.26
N GLU A 57 -29.52 25.59 10.62
CA GLU A 57 -29.74 25.20 9.20
C GLU A 57 -30.37 26.36 8.35
N GLU A 58 -30.72 26.31 7.05
CA GLU A 58 -30.72 25.31 5.95
C GLU A 58 -30.94 26.04 4.57
N ARG A 59 -30.74 25.37 3.39
CA ARG A 59 -31.64 25.34 2.19
C ARG A 59 -31.00 24.80 0.88
N GLN A 60 -31.88 24.36 -0.04
CA GLN A 60 -31.69 23.65 -1.34
C GLN A 60 -32.97 23.91 -2.21
N PRO A 61 -33.18 23.36 -3.44
CA PRO A 61 -32.28 22.81 -4.48
C PRO A 61 -32.59 23.33 -5.93
N LEU A 62 -31.90 22.79 -6.97
CA LEU A 62 -32.45 22.09 -8.17
C LEU A 62 -31.76 22.38 -9.53
N ILE A 63 -31.31 21.29 -10.20
CA ILE A 63 -31.47 20.92 -11.65
C ILE A 63 -30.95 21.92 -12.73
N SER A 64 -30.17 21.54 -13.76
CA SER A 64 -29.64 20.23 -14.21
C SER A 64 -28.32 20.40 -14.99
N ASP A 65 -27.37 19.47 -14.80
CA ASP A 65 -26.43 19.05 -15.87
C ASP A 65 -25.82 17.66 -15.57
N GLU A 66 -26.72 16.72 -15.20
CA GLU A 66 -26.51 15.70 -14.17
C GLU A 66 -25.26 14.82 -14.35
N ALA A 67 -24.99 14.27 -15.52
CA ALA A 67 -23.84 13.37 -15.72
C ALA A 67 -22.46 14.07 -15.68
N VAL A 68 -22.39 15.33 -16.14
CA VAL A 68 -21.17 16.14 -16.06
C VAL A 68 -21.04 16.74 -14.66
N ALA A 69 -22.15 17.23 -14.12
CA ALA A 69 -22.25 17.72 -12.75
C ALA A 69 -21.86 16.64 -11.73
N HIS A 70 -22.21 15.36 -11.93
CA HIS A 70 -21.74 14.25 -11.10
C HIS A 70 -20.22 14.10 -11.18
N LYS A 71 -19.63 13.89 -12.37
CA LYS A 71 -18.17 13.74 -12.48
C LYS A 71 -17.40 14.96 -11.94
N VAL A 72 -17.84 16.18 -12.23
CA VAL A 72 -17.21 17.40 -11.71
C VAL A 72 -17.45 17.56 -10.20
N SER A 73 -18.63 17.19 -9.68
CA SER A 73 -18.93 17.21 -8.24
C SER A 73 -18.16 16.13 -7.49
N ASP A 74 -17.92 14.98 -8.09
CA ASP A 74 -17.24 13.86 -7.45
C ASP A 74 -15.71 14.08 -7.48
N ILE A 75 -15.16 14.61 -8.58
CA ILE A 75 -13.79 15.16 -8.62
C ILE A 75 -13.64 16.29 -7.59
N ARG A 76 -14.61 17.21 -7.48
CA ARG A 76 -14.58 18.28 -6.46
C ARG A 76 -14.71 17.77 -5.04
N LYS A 77 -15.57 16.78 -4.77
CA LYS A 77 -15.65 16.12 -3.45
C LYS A 77 -14.34 15.41 -3.13
N GLU A 78 -13.70 14.77 -4.10
CA GLU A 78 -12.42 14.09 -3.91
C GLU A 78 -11.30 15.11 -3.64
N SER A 79 -11.22 16.22 -4.37
CA SER A 79 -10.29 17.31 -4.06
C SER A 79 -10.59 17.98 -2.72
N ASP A 80 -11.86 18.24 -2.41
CA ASP A 80 -12.29 18.81 -1.12
C ASP A 80 -11.91 17.87 0.04
N ASN A 81 -12.15 16.56 -0.09
CA ASN A 81 -11.75 15.56 0.92
C ASN A 81 -10.23 15.45 1.04
N VAL A 82 -9.49 15.55 -0.07
CA VAL A 82 -8.02 15.61 -0.08
C VAL A 82 -7.51 16.83 0.68
N LEU A 83 -8.14 18.00 0.49
CA LEU A 83 -7.81 19.23 1.21
C LEU A 83 -8.22 19.17 2.68
N GLU A 84 -9.39 18.63 3.02
CA GLU A 84 -9.83 18.43 4.42
C GLU A 84 -8.91 17.45 5.18
N GLU A 85 -8.42 16.39 4.52
CA GLU A 85 -7.39 15.51 5.10
C GLU A 85 -6.03 16.22 5.25
N LEU A 86 -5.60 17.01 4.25
CA LEU A 86 -4.37 17.82 4.33
C LEU A 86 -4.47 18.90 5.42
N ILE A 87 -5.63 19.50 5.65
CA ILE A 87 -5.83 20.48 6.73
C ILE A 87 -5.83 19.78 8.10
N ALA A 88 -6.20 18.50 8.19
CA ALA A 88 -6.08 17.73 9.43
C ALA A 88 -4.64 17.28 9.73
N GLU A 89 -3.89 16.85 8.71
CA GLU A 89 -2.49 16.41 8.78
C GLU A 89 -1.70 16.80 7.52
N PRO A 90 -1.19 18.05 7.39
CA PRO A 90 -0.62 18.54 6.13
C PRO A 90 0.71 17.89 5.80
N TYR A 91 1.62 17.86 6.77
CA TYR A 91 2.94 17.24 6.67
C TYR A 91 3.40 16.73 8.04
N PHE A 92 4.22 15.70 8.02
CA PHE A 92 4.87 15.10 9.19
C PHE A 92 6.39 15.33 9.21
N GLY A 93 6.95 15.85 8.10
CA GLY A 93 8.36 16.17 7.95
C GLY A 93 8.58 17.42 7.09
N ARG A 94 9.73 18.07 7.28
CA ARG A 94 10.25 19.16 6.44
C ARG A 94 11.74 18.95 6.20
N VAL A 95 12.18 19.22 4.99
CA VAL A 95 13.58 19.23 4.58
C VAL A 95 13.90 20.60 3.98
N VAL A 96 15.11 21.09 4.25
CA VAL A 96 15.75 22.15 3.48
C VAL A 96 17.13 21.64 3.04
N THR A 97 17.38 21.62 1.73
CA THR A 97 18.69 21.30 1.13
C THR A 97 19.46 22.58 0.84
N SER A 98 20.78 22.54 0.99
CA SER A 98 21.73 23.47 0.36
C SER A 98 22.48 22.70 -0.71
N GLU A 99 22.31 23.06 -1.98
CA GLU A 99 22.78 22.27 -3.13
C GLU A 99 24.07 22.86 -3.72
N ASP A 100 24.90 22.03 -4.34
CA ASP A 100 26.26 22.41 -4.76
C ASP A 100 26.31 23.51 -5.84
N ASP A 101 25.19 23.74 -6.53
CA ASP A 101 25.01 24.86 -7.47
C ASP A 101 24.60 26.19 -6.80
N GLY A 102 24.51 26.21 -5.47
CA GLY A 102 24.16 27.37 -4.66
C GLY A 102 22.66 27.58 -4.43
N ARG A 103 21.79 26.67 -4.90
CA ARG A 103 20.35 26.72 -4.62
C ARG A 103 20.01 26.17 -3.23
N GLU A 104 19.05 26.81 -2.57
CA GLU A 104 18.41 26.31 -1.36
C GLU A 104 16.98 25.88 -1.69
N VAL A 105 16.60 24.64 -1.35
CA VAL A 105 15.27 24.09 -1.66
C VAL A 105 14.59 23.59 -0.39
N SER A 106 13.46 24.20 -0.04
CA SER A 106 12.63 23.82 1.13
C SER A 106 11.36 23.11 0.66
N PHE A 107 11.07 21.94 1.23
CA PHE A 107 9.84 21.19 0.96
C PHE A 107 9.33 20.46 2.20
N LYS A 108 8.03 20.17 2.20
CA LYS A 108 7.28 19.48 3.27
C LYS A 108 6.90 18.09 2.79
N ILE A 109 6.81 17.11 3.69
CA ILE A 109 6.46 15.72 3.35
C ILE A 109 5.20 15.30 4.11
N GLY A 110 4.18 14.90 3.36
CA GLY A 110 2.85 14.55 3.85
C GLY A 110 2.32 13.22 3.29
N LYS A 111 1.07 12.89 3.64
CA LYS A 111 0.36 11.68 3.16
C LYS A 111 -0.16 11.81 1.72
N LYS A 112 -0.21 13.04 1.19
CA LYS A 112 -0.68 13.45 -0.14
C LYS A 112 0.18 14.63 -0.61
N SER A 113 0.22 14.93 -1.90
CA SER A 113 0.94 16.10 -2.44
C SER A 113 0.02 17.32 -2.54
N ASN A 114 0.57 18.52 -2.36
CA ASN A 114 -0.04 19.80 -2.70
C ASN A 114 1.07 20.77 -3.14
N ILE A 115 1.07 21.15 -4.42
CA ILE A 115 2.19 21.86 -5.05
C ILE A 115 2.32 23.29 -4.51
N GLU A 116 1.20 24.02 -4.40
CA GLU A 116 1.16 25.40 -3.92
C GLU A 116 1.58 25.52 -2.45
N ALA A 117 1.17 24.56 -1.60
CA ALA A 117 1.58 24.49 -0.21
C ALA A 117 3.04 23.98 -0.02
N GLY A 118 3.71 23.53 -1.08
CA GLY A 118 5.06 22.94 -1.03
C GLY A 118 5.11 21.56 -0.36
N ILE A 119 4.01 20.80 -0.41
CA ILE A 119 3.87 19.48 0.22
C ILE A 119 4.03 18.36 -0.83
N VAL A 120 4.90 17.41 -0.53
CA VAL A 120 5.16 16.22 -1.35
C VAL A 120 4.63 14.97 -0.65
N ASP A 121 3.99 14.07 -1.40
CA ASP A 121 3.60 12.75 -0.91
C ASP A 121 4.86 11.90 -0.64
N TRP A 122 4.97 11.34 0.57
CA TRP A 122 6.10 10.49 0.98
C TRP A 122 6.34 9.26 0.09
N ARG A 123 5.35 8.88 -0.74
CA ARG A 123 5.45 7.78 -1.73
C ARG A 123 6.18 8.19 -3.00
N ASN A 124 6.41 9.49 -3.22
CA ASN A 124 7.24 10.01 -4.31
C ASN A 124 8.71 9.77 -3.94
N GLY A 125 9.22 8.58 -4.29
CA GLY A 125 10.43 7.98 -3.71
C GLY A 125 11.67 8.90 -3.61
N PRO A 126 12.25 9.38 -4.72
CA PRO A 126 13.58 10.00 -4.71
C PRO A 126 13.69 11.23 -3.81
N ILE A 127 12.76 12.19 -3.95
CA ILE A 127 12.73 13.40 -3.11
C ILE A 127 12.36 13.12 -1.65
N SER A 128 11.62 12.03 -1.38
CA SER A 128 11.32 11.60 -0.01
C SER A 128 12.51 10.94 0.67
N GLY A 129 13.41 10.30 -0.10
CA GLY A 129 14.68 9.73 0.40
C GLY A 129 15.53 10.74 1.18
N LEU A 130 15.55 12.01 0.75
CA LEU A 130 16.23 13.11 1.45
C LEU A 130 15.81 13.31 2.91
N PHE A 131 14.63 12.83 3.33
CA PHE A 131 14.15 12.87 4.72
C PHE A 131 14.38 11.56 5.47
N PHE A 132 14.29 10.41 4.79
CA PHE A 132 14.37 9.10 5.42
C PHE A 132 15.79 8.53 5.51
N ASN A 133 16.61 8.79 4.48
CA ASN A 133 17.97 8.23 4.34
C ASN A 133 19.02 9.06 5.11
N TYR A 134 18.85 10.39 5.15
CA TYR A 134 19.84 11.35 5.65
C TYR A 134 19.35 12.08 6.92
N LYS A 135 20.30 12.49 7.77
CA LYS A 135 20.08 13.39 8.92
C LYS A 135 20.38 14.84 8.53
N GLN A 136 20.07 15.76 9.44
CA GLN A 136 20.56 17.14 9.35
C GLN A 136 22.09 17.17 9.40
N GLY A 137 22.71 18.09 8.67
CA GLY A 137 24.16 18.21 8.55
C GLY A 137 24.86 17.16 7.68
N GLU A 138 24.18 16.09 7.27
CA GLU A 138 24.75 15.08 6.37
C GLU A 138 24.74 15.56 4.89
N GLU A 139 25.79 15.20 4.16
CA GLU A 139 25.88 15.35 2.70
C GLU A 139 25.00 14.28 2.04
N PHE A 140 24.40 14.61 0.89
CA PHE A 140 23.56 13.70 0.11
C PHE A 140 23.98 13.63 -1.36
N PHE A 141 23.67 12.51 -2.00
CA PHE A 141 23.76 12.32 -3.44
C PHE A 141 22.58 11.44 -3.87
N GLU A 142 21.64 12.00 -4.63
CA GLU A 142 20.40 11.32 -5.06
C GLU A 142 20.09 11.64 -6.52
N VAL A 143 19.48 10.69 -7.24
CA VAL A 143 18.99 10.91 -8.62
C VAL A 143 17.50 11.23 -8.59
N ILE A 144 17.15 12.49 -8.78
CA ILE A 144 15.78 13.00 -8.67
C ILE A 144 15.35 13.55 -10.03
N ASN A 145 14.29 12.97 -10.61
CA ASN A 145 13.79 13.30 -11.95
C ASN A 145 14.87 13.19 -13.05
N GLU A 146 15.62 12.07 -13.05
CA GLU A 146 16.73 11.78 -13.97
C GLU A 146 17.94 12.75 -13.88
N LEU A 147 17.95 13.65 -12.88
CA LEU A 147 19.06 14.55 -12.58
C LEU A 147 19.78 14.12 -11.31
N GLU A 148 21.11 14.04 -11.37
CA GLU A 148 21.96 13.94 -10.18
C GLU A 148 21.84 15.22 -9.36
N ARG A 149 21.67 15.09 -8.04
CA ARG A 149 21.61 16.22 -7.10
C ARG A 149 22.44 15.91 -5.87
N SER A 150 23.31 16.84 -5.52
CA SER A 150 24.22 16.77 -4.38
C SER A 150 24.24 18.07 -3.57
N GLY A 151 24.64 17.95 -2.32
CA GLY A 151 24.67 19.03 -1.35
C GLY A 151 24.51 18.53 0.08
N GLN A 152 24.00 19.38 0.96
CA GLN A 152 23.85 19.10 2.40
C GLN A 152 22.40 19.29 2.89
N ILE A 153 21.96 18.46 3.83
CA ILE A 153 20.68 18.64 4.53
C ILE A 153 20.82 19.76 5.56
N LYS A 154 20.43 20.99 5.19
CA LYS A 154 20.50 22.19 6.03
C LYS A 154 19.52 22.15 7.21
N ILE A 155 18.30 21.67 6.97
CA ILE A 155 17.28 21.50 8.02
C ILE A 155 16.55 20.17 7.82
N ARG A 156 16.35 19.40 8.89
CA ARG A 156 15.47 18.23 8.92
C ARG A 156 14.64 18.24 10.21
N ARG A 157 13.32 18.40 10.07
CA ARG A 157 12.38 18.51 11.21
C ARG A 157 11.21 17.55 11.06
N THR A 158 10.71 17.04 12.17
CA THR A 158 9.51 16.20 12.24
C THR A 158 8.37 16.94 12.95
N TYR A 159 7.13 16.63 12.61
CA TYR A 159 5.95 17.32 13.12
C TYR A 159 4.88 16.30 13.48
N LYS A 160 4.10 16.61 14.53
CA LYS A 160 2.89 15.86 14.88
C LYS A 160 1.73 16.82 15.06
N THR A 161 0.64 16.56 14.37
CA THR A 161 -0.59 17.35 14.44
C THR A 161 -1.71 16.56 15.11
N ASP A 162 -2.70 17.27 15.65
CA ASP A 162 -4.03 16.71 15.88
C ASP A 162 -5.08 17.62 15.22
N LYS A 163 -5.75 17.10 14.17
CA LYS A 163 -6.86 17.77 13.48
C LYS A 163 -6.54 19.23 13.10
N GLY A 164 -5.37 19.45 12.51
CA GLY A 164 -4.91 20.77 12.05
C GLY A 164 -4.22 21.63 13.10
N VAL A 165 -4.15 21.23 14.38
CA VAL A 165 -3.34 21.92 15.40
C VAL A 165 -1.95 21.28 15.48
N LEU A 166 -0.89 22.08 15.55
CA LEU A 166 0.47 21.59 15.76
C LEU A 166 0.68 21.21 17.24
N THR A 167 1.13 19.98 17.50
CA THR A 167 1.24 19.42 18.87
C THR A 167 2.65 19.02 19.26
N GLN A 168 3.54 18.79 18.30
CA GLN A 168 4.91 18.36 18.53
C GLN A 168 5.82 18.76 17.37
N ILE A 169 7.05 19.18 17.68
CA ILE A 169 8.13 19.47 16.73
C ILE A 169 9.34 18.67 17.18
N GLY A 170 9.94 17.87 16.31
CA GLY A 170 11.23 17.19 16.55
C GLY A 170 12.34 17.83 15.73
N THR A 171 13.46 18.14 16.38
CA THR A 171 14.69 18.68 15.76
C THR A 171 15.87 17.76 16.07
N GLU A 172 17.07 18.11 15.60
CA GLU A 172 18.32 17.45 16.01
C GLU A 172 18.64 17.71 17.50
N ASP A 173 18.32 18.92 17.99
CA ASP A 173 18.50 19.35 19.39
C ASP A 173 17.39 18.87 20.35
N GLY A 174 16.64 17.82 19.98
CA GLY A 174 15.59 17.19 20.77
C GLY A 174 14.15 17.55 20.36
N MET A 175 13.19 17.28 21.25
CA MET A 175 11.76 17.32 20.92
C MET A 175 10.93 18.28 21.78
N PHE A 176 10.08 19.04 21.12
CA PHE A 176 9.15 20.02 21.70
C PHE A 176 7.71 19.51 21.61
N ARG A 177 6.90 19.75 22.65
CA ARG A 177 5.46 19.40 22.69
C ARG A 177 4.63 20.58 23.17
N ARG A 178 3.48 20.82 22.55
CA ARG A 178 2.47 21.78 23.01
C ARG A 178 1.63 21.14 24.13
N MET A 179 1.59 21.82 25.27
CA MET A 179 0.84 21.45 26.49
C MET A 179 -0.16 22.58 26.82
N GLU A 180 -1.04 22.39 27.79
CA GLU A 180 -2.07 23.38 28.19
C GLU A 180 -1.48 24.75 28.60
N GLN A 181 -0.25 24.77 29.10
CA GLN A 181 0.46 25.98 29.55
C GLN A 181 1.47 26.52 28.51
N GLY A 182 1.35 26.07 27.25
CA GLY A 182 2.27 26.41 26.16
C GLY A 182 3.23 25.27 25.80
N TRP A 183 4.29 25.59 25.08
CA TRP A 183 5.29 24.62 24.65
C TRP A 183 6.21 24.16 25.78
N VAL A 184 6.67 22.90 25.72
CA VAL A 184 7.67 22.31 26.63
C VAL A 184 8.68 21.50 25.81
N LYS A 185 9.98 21.65 26.10
CA LYS A 185 11.03 20.74 25.60
C LYS A 185 11.05 19.48 26.46
N LEU A 186 10.95 18.32 25.83
CA LEU A 186 10.92 17.01 26.49
C LEU A 186 12.32 16.57 26.89
N GLU A 187 12.43 15.88 28.02
CA GLU A 187 13.67 15.18 28.39
C GLU A 187 13.81 13.87 27.59
N SER A 188 15.03 13.33 27.47
CA SER A 188 15.33 12.23 26.53
C SER A 188 14.52 10.94 26.76
N GLU A 189 14.16 10.59 28.00
CA GLU A 189 13.26 9.45 28.27
C GLU A 189 11.82 9.71 27.81
N GLU A 190 11.34 10.96 27.95
CA GLU A 190 10.02 11.41 27.53
C GLU A 190 9.93 11.53 26.01
N GLU A 191 11.03 11.89 25.35
CA GLU A 191 11.19 11.88 23.89
C GLU A 191 11.13 10.45 23.33
N VAL A 192 11.79 9.48 23.95
CA VAL A 192 11.69 8.07 23.54
C VAL A 192 10.27 7.52 23.83
N ALA A 193 9.56 8.02 24.84
CA ALA A 193 8.11 7.79 25.01
C ALA A 193 7.26 8.48 23.91
N ALA A 194 7.60 9.72 23.53
CA ALA A 194 6.91 10.49 22.50
C ALA A 194 6.90 9.79 21.15
N HIS A 195 8.08 9.35 20.70
CA HIS A 195 8.26 8.58 19.47
C HIS A 195 7.43 7.28 19.50
N ARG A 196 7.43 6.54 20.62
CA ARG A 196 6.68 5.27 20.75
C ARG A 196 5.15 5.43 20.74
N SER A 197 4.63 6.66 20.80
CA SER A 197 3.33 7.12 20.28
C SER A 197 2.05 6.32 20.59
N ARG A 198 2.06 5.44 21.60
CA ARG A 198 0.86 5.09 22.37
C ARG A 198 0.61 6.20 23.38
N GLY A 199 -0.42 7.02 23.15
CA GLY A 199 -0.92 7.88 24.21
C GLY A 199 -1.47 7.01 25.33
N ILE A 200 -1.14 7.31 26.58
CA ILE A 200 -1.60 6.51 27.74
C ILE A 200 -3.15 6.47 27.79
N ASN A 201 -3.81 7.48 27.22
CA ASN A 201 -5.27 7.61 27.11
C ASN A 201 -5.82 7.50 25.66
N SER A 202 -5.04 7.05 24.66
CA SER A 202 -5.51 7.04 23.26
C SER A 202 -6.47 5.87 22.97
N ILE A 203 -7.77 6.14 22.93
CA ILE A 203 -8.85 5.18 22.64
C ILE A 203 -8.93 4.84 21.12
N GLU A 204 -8.26 5.60 20.25
CA GLU A 204 -8.31 5.40 18.80
C GLU A 204 -7.76 4.03 18.37
N LYS A 205 -8.58 3.28 17.64
CA LYS A 205 -8.22 1.98 17.03
C LYS A 205 -7.49 2.12 15.69
N ARG A 206 -7.12 3.34 15.31
CA ARG A 206 -6.35 3.64 14.10
C ARG A 206 -4.86 3.64 14.43
N LEU A 207 -4.02 3.51 13.41
CA LEU A 207 -2.58 3.62 13.61
C LEU A 207 -2.24 5.08 13.98
N PRO A 208 -1.37 5.33 14.99
CA PRO A 208 -0.70 6.61 15.10
C PRO A 208 0.01 6.95 13.78
N ASN A 209 0.23 8.22 13.48
CA ASN A 209 1.02 8.59 12.30
C ASN A 209 2.50 8.26 12.54
N ILE A 210 2.89 7.02 12.18
CA ILE A 210 4.22 6.43 12.37
C ILE A 210 5.19 6.84 11.22
N LEU A 211 4.74 7.58 10.20
CA LEU A 211 5.57 7.96 9.05
C LEU A 211 6.85 8.72 9.47
N SER A 212 6.78 9.62 10.45
CA SER A 212 7.95 10.35 10.98
C SER A 212 8.92 9.49 11.80
N LEU A 213 8.60 8.22 12.03
CA LEU A 213 9.36 7.25 12.84
C LEU A 213 9.97 6.11 11.99
N ILE A 214 9.71 6.10 10.68
CA ILE A 214 10.31 5.13 9.74
C ILE A 214 11.82 5.41 9.67
N THR A 215 12.63 4.39 9.96
CA THR A 215 14.09 4.48 9.84
C THR A 215 14.53 4.37 8.38
N SER A 216 15.77 4.78 8.06
CA SER A 216 16.37 4.61 6.73
C SER A 216 16.27 3.16 6.23
N GLU A 217 16.70 2.19 7.04
CA GLU A 217 16.57 0.74 6.80
C GLU A 217 15.12 0.31 6.50
N GLN A 218 14.14 0.87 7.21
CA GLN A 218 12.73 0.58 6.95
C GLN A 218 12.23 1.23 5.66
N PHE A 219 12.69 2.44 5.33
CA PHE A 219 12.35 3.11 4.09
C PHE A 219 12.97 2.40 2.88
N GLU A 220 14.22 1.94 2.96
CA GLU A 220 14.88 1.10 1.95
C GLU A 220 14.09 -0.20 1.70
N MET A 221 13.66 -0.90 2.76
CA MET A 221 12.77 -2.05 2.62
C MET A 221 11.41 -1.70 1.99
N ILE A 222 10.91 -0.48 2.19
CA ILE A 222 9.66 0.00 1.58
C ILE A 222 9.85 0.28 0.08
N THR A 223 10.96 0.93 -0.32
CA THR A 223 11.24 1.39 -1.69
C THR A 223 12.06 0.42 -2.55
N THR A 224 12.52 -0.71 -2.00
CA THR A 224 13.21 -1.79 -2.72
C THR A 224 12.49 -2.17 -4.02
N ASP A 225 13.25 -2.48 -5.07
CA ASP A 225 12.83 -2.98 -6.40
C ASP A 225 11.40 -3.60 -6.41
N PRO A 226 10.43 -3.04 -7.16
CA PRO A 226 9.03 -3.47 -7.15
C PRO A 226 8.82 -4.86 -7.75
N ASP A 227 9.69 -5.31 -8.65
CA ASP A 227 9.57 -6.58 -9.36
C ASP A 227 10.23 -7.75 -8.58
N ARG A 228 10.79 -7.48 -7.39
CA ARG A 228 11.42 -8.50 -6.53
C ARG A 228 10.57 -8.88 -5.32
N PRO A 229 10.45 -10.19 -5.02
CA PRO A 229 9.95 -10.67 -3.73
C PRO A 229 10.85 -10.18 -2.57
N VAL A 230 10.25 -9.63 -1.51
CA VAL A 230 10.95 -9.13 -0.32
C VAL A 230 10.50 -9.87 0.93
N ILE A 231 11.44 -10.31 1.76
CA ILE A 231 11.20 -10.99 3.04
C ILE A 231 11.61 -10.06 4.18
N ILE A 232 10.64 -9.56 4.95
CA ILE A 232 10.88 -8.65 6.08
C ILE A 232 11.04 -9.48 7.36
N GLN A 233 12.28 -9.72 7.78
CA GLN A 233 12.61 -10.43 9.02
C GLN A 233 12.88 -9.45 10.18
N GLY A 234 12.72 -9.88 11.44
CA GLY A 234 12.97 -9.05 12.62
C GLY A 234 12.28 -9.57 13.89
N SER A 235 12.61 -8.99 15.05
CA SER A 235 12.11 -9.39 16.37
C SER A 235 10.63 -9.03 16.61
N ALA A 236 10.04 -9.50 17.72
CA ALA A 236 8.71 -9.07 18.12
C ALA A 236 8.70 -7.56 18.43
N GLY A 237 7.69 -6.83 17.92
CA GLY A 237 7.58 -5.37 18.09
C GLY A 237 8.36 -4.52 17.07
N SER A 238 9.23 -5.10 16.23
CA SER A 238 10.12 -4.38 15.28
C SER A 238 9.43 -3.74 14.07
N GLY A 239 8.15 -3.35 14.16
CA GLY A 239 7.44 -2.62 13.10
C GLY A 239 7.10 -3.40 11.82
N LYS A 240 7.51 -4.67 11.63
CA LYS A 240 7.36 -5.43 10.37
C LYS A 240 6.01 -5.28 9.65
N THR A 241 4.89 -5.37 10.35
CA THR A 241 3.55 -5.21 9.76
C THR A 241 3.34 -3.81 9.21
N THR A 242 3.83 -2.79 9.91
CA THR A 242 3.83 -1.39 9.46
C THR A 242 4.67 -1.26 8.20
N VAL A 243 5.93 -1.74 8.21
CA VAL A 243 6.83 -1.73 7.03
C VAL A 243 6.17 -2.40 5.81
N ALA A 244 5.54 -3.57 6.00
CA ALA A 244 4.84 -4.29 4.94
C ALA A 244 3.63 -3.52 4.37
N LEU A 245 2.86 -2.81 5.22
CA LEU A 245 1.74 -1.97 4.78
C LEU A 245 2.22 -0.69 4.09
N HIS A 246 3.35 -0.11 4.52
CA HIS A 246 3.97 1.02 3.82
C HIS A 246 4.57 0.58 2.49
N ARG A 247 5.22 -0.59 2.38
CA ARG A 247 5.64 -1.17 1.09
C ARG A 247 4.45 -1.37 0.15
N LEU A 248 3.34 -1.90 0.64
CA LEU A 248 2.11 -2.04 -0.15
C LEU A 248 1.56 -0.68 -0.62
N GLY A 249 1.52 0.32 0.26
CA GLY A 249 1.08 1.68 -0.10
C GLY A 249 2.04 2.43 -1.03
N TRP A 250 3.33 2.10 -0.99
CA TRP A 250 4.34 2.60 -1.93
C TRP A 250 4.22 1.92 -3.30
N LEU A 251 4.10 0.58 -3.36
CA LEU A 251 3.93 -0.19 -4.59
C LEU A 251 2.68 0.20 -5.38
N LEU A 252 1.57 0.46 -4.69
CA LEU A 252 0.29 0.86 -5.29
C LEU A 252 0.22 2.36 -5.67
N HIS A 253 1.27 3.13 -5.40
CA HIS A 253 1.36 4.53 -5.81
C HIS A 253 1.71 4.65 -7.28
N LYS A 254 1.16 5.68 -7.94
CA LYS A 254 1.31 5.86 -9.40
C LYS A 254 2.78 6.08 -9.79
N GLY A 255 3.33 5.13 -10.53
CA GLY A 255 4.70 5.17 -11.05
C GLY A 255 5.69 4.25 -10.33
N ASN A 256 5.35 3.75 -9.14
CA ASN A 256 6.26 2.92 -8.34
C ASN A 256 6.20 1.43 -8.69
N SER A 257 5.10 0.94 -9.29
CA SER A 257 5.02 -0.42 -9.85
C SER A 257 3.89 -0.56 -10.89
N HIS A 258 3.77 -1.75 -11.48
CA HIS A 258 2.62 -2.14 -12.30
C HIS A 258 1.41 -2.67 -11.48
N ALA A 259 1.52 -2.79 -10.16
CA ALA A 259 0.45 -3.32 -9.30
C ALA A 259 -0.78 -2.41 -9.26
N ARG A 260 -1.96 -3.01 -9.08
CA ARG A 260 -3.24 -2.30 -8.91
C ARG A 260 -3.97 -2.87 -7.71
N ALA A 261 -4.68 -2.02 -6.97
CA ALA A 261 -5.34 -2.42 -5.72
C ALA A 261 -6.35 -3.57 -5.94
N GLU A 262 -7.12 -3.49 -7.03
CA GLU A 262 -8.09 -4.52 -7.47
C GLU A 262 -7.46 -5.91 -7.68
N ASN A 263 -6.21 -5.94 -8.12
CA ASN A 263 -5.45 -7.17 -8.39
C ASN A 263 -4.54 -7.57 -7.21
N THR A 264 -4.65 -6.89 -6.07
CA THR A 264 -3.75 -7.08 -4.92
C THR A 264 -4.52 -7.61 -3.71
N ARG A 265 -3.97 -8.63 -3.06
CA ARG A 265 -4.59 -9.31 -1.91
C ARG A 265 -3.61 -9.43 -0.74
N VAL A 266 -4.02 -8.99 0.45
CA VAL A 266 -3.29 -9.18 1.70
C VAL A 266 -3.85 -10.41 2.43
N ILE A 267 -3.01 -11.43 2.64
CA ILE A 267 -3.37 -12.66 3.34
C ILE A 267 -2.79 -12.62 4.75
N VAL A 268 -3.63 -12.82 5.77
CA VAL A 268 -3.24 -12.73 7.20
C VAL A 268 -3.66 -13.99 7.98
N MET A 269 -3.00 -14.29 9.10
CA MET A 269 -3.30 -15.53 9.85
C MET A 269 -4.57 -15.48 10.70
N ASN A 270 -5.08 -14.31 11.08
CA ASN A 270 -6.24 -14.20 11.97
C ASN A 270 -7.14 -12.99 11.67
N LYS A 271 -8.38 -13.04 12.18
CA LYS A 271 -9.42 -12.03 11.93
C LYS A 271 -9.10 -10.65 12.53
N SER A 272 -8.44 -10.59 13.68
CA SER A 272 -8.04 -9.32 14.32
C SER A 272 -7.05 -8.55 13.45
N LEU A 273 -6.06 -9.24 12.88
CA LEU A 273 -5.11 -8.66 11.94
C LEU A 273 -5.79 -8.26 10.61
N GLN A 274 -6.79 -9.01 10.15
CA GLN A 274 -7.59 -8.62 8.97
C GLN A 274 -8.31 -7.29 9.20
N VAL A 275 -8.99 -7.14 10.34
CA VAL A 275 -9.71 -5.89 10.70
C VAL A 275 -8.74 -4.72 10.83
N TYR A 276 -7.57 -4.92 11.46
CA TYR A 276 -6.52 -3.91 11.58
C TYR A 276 -6.01 -3.44 10.22
N VAL A 277 -5.73 -4.35 9.28
CA VAL A 277 -5.27 -3.97 7.92
C VAL A 277 -6.37 -3.21 7.17
N CYS A 278 -7.63 -3.69 7.19
CA CYS A 278 -8.78 -2.98 6.60
C CYS A 278 -9.00 -1.57 7.18
N GLN A 279 -8.58 -1.31 8.42
CA GLN A 279 -8.67 0.01 9.05
C GLN A 279 -7.45 0.90 8.78
N THR A 280 -6.29 0.30 8.50
CA THR A 280 -5.02 1.01 8.29
C THR A 280 -4.86 1.48 6.85
N LEU A 281 -5.12 0.61 5.86
CA LEU A 281 -4.89 0.92 4.44
C LEU A 281 -5.63 2.19 3.94
N PRO A 282 -6.92 2.43 4.27
CA PRO A 282 -7.60 3.66 3.86
C PRO A 282 -6.93 4.93 4.41
N SER A 283 -6.39 4.90 5.64
CA SER A 283 -5.66 6.03 6.24
C SER A 283 -4.26 6.28 5.63
N MET A 284 -3.85 5.44 4.69
CA MET A 284 -2.64 5.56 3.87
C MET A 284 -2.97 5.93 2.42
N GLY A 285 -4.25 6.25 2.11
CA GLY A 285 -4.73 6.47 0.75
C GLY A 285 -4.82 5.19 -0.09
N VAL A 286 -4.82 4.01 0.53
CA VAL A 286 -4.88 2.71 -0.14
C VAL A 286 -6.29 2.12 0.00
N ASN A 287 -7.10 2.29 -1.04
CA ASN A 287 -8.46 1.75 -1.11
C ASN A 287 -8.51 0.47 -1.97
N ALA A 288 -9.66 -0.22 -1.98
CA ALA A 288 -9.98 -1.39 -2.81
C ALA A 288 -9.11 -2.67 -2.68
N VAL A 289 -8.00 -2.66 -1.93
CA VAL A 289 -7.19 -3.87 -1.68
C VAL A 289 -7.97 -4.91 -0.85
N GLU A 290 -8.09 -6.13 -1.36
CA GLU A 290 -8.75 -7.21 -0.63
C GLU A 290 -7.85 -7.72 0.51
N THR A 291 -8.36 -7.75 1.74
CA THR A 291 -7.66 -8.38 2.87
C THR A 291 -8.45 -9.59 3.35
N VAL A 292 -7.84 -10.76 3.43
CA VAL A 292 -8.49 -12.04 3.81
C VAL A 292 -7.65 -12.83 4.83
N THR A 293 -8.30 -13.69 5.61
CA THR A 293 -7.54 -14.67 6.42
C THR A 293 -7.09 -15.84 5.56
N PHE A 294 -5.93 -16.43 5.86
CA PHE A 294 -5.42 -17.63 5.19
C PHE A 294 -6.47 -18.75 5.17
N ASN A 295 -7.10 -19.03 6.32
CA ASN A 295 -8.14 -20.06 6.42
C ASN A 295 -9.37 -19.74 5.55
N SER A 296 -9.84 -18.49 5.50
CA SER A 296 -10.98 -18.13 4.63
C SER A 296 -10.63 -18.22 3.14
N TRP A 297 -9.40 -17.87 2.77
CA TRP A 297 -8.90 -17.96 1.39
C TRP A 297 -8.72 -19.42 0.94
N ALA A 298 -8.04 -20.23 1.76
CA ALA A 298 -7.85 -21.65 1.49
C ALA A 298 -9.19 -22.41 1.43
N LEU A 299 -10.15 -22.11 2.32
CA LEU A 299 -11.50 -22.68 2.25
C LEU A 299 -12.28 -22.26 1.00
N SER A 300 -12.04 -21.06 0.46
CA SER A 300 -12.63 -20.65 -0.83
C SER A 300 -12.07 -21.47 -1.98
N ILE A 301 -10.75 -21.68 -2.05
CA ILE A 301 -10.11 -22.54 -3.05
C ILE A 301 -10.62 -23.99 -2.95
N ILE A 302 -10.62 -24.57 -1.74
CA ILE A 302 -11.11 -25.94 -1.50
C ILE A 302 -12.59 -26.07 -1.91
N ARG A 303 -13.45 -25.09 -1.60
CA ARG A 303 -14.85 -25.11 -2.02
C ARG A 303 -15.00 -25.05 -3.54
N ASN A 304 -14.23 -24.22 -4.23
CA ASN A 304 -14.27 -24.16 -5.69
C ASN A 304 -13.85 -25.50 -6.30
N ALA A 305 -12.74 -26.08 -5.82
CA ALA A 305 -12.23 -27.39 -6.26
C ALA A 305 -13.16 -28.58 -5.91
N THR A 306 -14.07 -28.45 -4.94
CA THR A 306 -14.98 -29.53 -4.49
C THR A 306 -16.44 -29.31 -4.89
N GLY A 307 -16.74 -28.39 -5.81
CA GLY A 307 -18.12 -28.07 -6.20
C GLY A 307 -18.98 -27.61 -5.01
N GLY A 308 -18.37 -26.86 -4.08
CA GLY A 308 -18.94 -26.39 -2.82
C GLY A 308 -18.87 -27.39 -1.65
N LYS A 309 -18.58 -28.68 -1.89
CA LYS A 309 -18.71 -29.77 -0.91
C LYS A 309 -17.41 -30.06 -0.15
N ALA A 310 -16.91 -29.08 0.59
CA ALA A 310 -15.76 -29.27 1.48
C ALA A 310 -16.13 -30.09 2.73
N TYR A 311 -15.70 -31.36 2.79
CA TYR A 311 -15.87 -32.25 3.94
C TYR A 311 -14.51 -32.61 4.57
N PHE A 312 -14.37 -32.38 5.88
CA PHE A 312 -13.16 -32.68 6.64
C PHE A 312 -13.41 -33.90 7.53
N LYS A 313 -12.89 -35.06 7.12
CA LYS A 313 -13.04 -36.34 7.85
C LYS A 313 -12.37 -36.33 9.23
N PHE A 314 -11.27 -35.60 9.36
CA PHE A 314 -10.49 -35.46 10.58
C PHE A 314 -10.38 -33.98 10.97
N ARG A 315 -10.43 -33.69 12.27
CA ARG A 315 -10.26 -32.33 12.82
C ARG A 315 -8.78 -31.95 12.95
N GLU A 316 -7.95 -32.94 13.23
CA GLU A 316 -6.49 -32.85 13.33
C GLU A 316 -5.87 -33.68 12.19
N LEU A 317 -4.66 -33.31 11.78
CA LEU A 317 -3.98 -33.97 10.65
C LEU A 317 -3.26 -35.23 11.15
N PRO A 318 -3.48 -36.42 10.55
CA PRO A 318 -2.75 -37.63 10.97
C PRO A 318 -1.23 -37.49 10.72
N ASP A 319 -0.41 -37.93 11.66
CA ASP A 319 1.06 -37.78 11.69
C ASP A 319 1.76 -38.13 10.37
N PHE A 320 1.27 -39.16 9.67
CA PHE A 320 1.88 -39.63 8.42
C PHE A 320 1.57 -38.68 7.25
N ILE A 321 0.38 -38.06 7.22
CA ILE A 321 0.04 -37.01 6.26
C ILE A 321 0.83 -35.75 6.57
N GLU A 322 1.01 -35.42 7.85
CA GLU A 322 1.84 -34.28 8.27
C GLU A 322 3.29 -34.43 7.79
N LYS A 323 3.90 -35.60 8.03
CA LYS A 323 5.26 -35.93 7.55
C LYS A 323 5.40 -35.84 6.03
N ILE A 324 4.40 -36.27 5.26
CA ILE A 324 4.42 -36.12 3.79
C ILE A 324 4.34 -34.63 3.41
N LYS A 325 3.37 -33.89 3.96
CA LYS A 325 3.10 -32.49 3.60
C LYS A 325 4.20 -31.50 3.99
N PHE A 326 5.03 -31.82 4.99
CA PHE A 326 6.19 -31.01 5.38
C PHE A 326 7.54 -31.61 4.93
N SER A 327 7.53 -32.64 4.08
CA SER A 327 8.76 -33.16 3.46
C SER A 327 9.26 -32.26 2.33
N GLU A 328 10.57 -32.28 2.02
CA GLU A 328 11.05 -31.74 0.73
C GLU A 328 10.58 -32.58 -0.46
N GLY A 329 10.24 -33.87 -0.23
CA GLY A 329 9.80 -34.80 -1.25
C GLY A 329 8.55 -34.29 -1.97
N ILE A 330 7.55 -33.78 -1.24
CA ILE A 330 6.30 -33.29 -1.85
C ILE A 330 6.53 -32.10 -2.80
N LEU A 331 7.53 -31.25 -2.56
CA LEU A 331 7.88 -30.14 -3.46
C LEU A 331 8.47 -30.66 -4.79
N LYS A 332 9.35 -31.67 -4.70
CA LYS A 332 9.95 -32.34 -5.86
C LYS A 332 8.90 -33.13 -6.64
N ALA A 333 7.99 -33.81 -5.94
CA ALA A 333 6.82 -34.50 -6.48
C ALA A 333 5.90 -33.54 -7.25
N MET A 334 5.53 -32.41 -6.64
CA MET A 334 4.67 -31.38 -7.25
C MET A 334 5.31 -30.77 -8.51
N SER A 335 6.62 -30.47 -8.48
CA SER A 335 7.32 -29.98 -9.68
C SER A 335 7.28 -31.02 -10.79
N ARG A 336 7.72 -32.27 -10.53
CA ARG A 336 7.70 -33.36 -11.50
C ARG A 336 6.31 -33.60 -12.10
N PHE A 337 5.26 -33.52 -11.29
CA PHE A 337 3.86 -33.67 -11.71
C PHE A 337 3.44 -32.54 -12.67
N VAL A 338 3.68 -31.28 -12.31
CA VAL A 338 3.38 -30.12 -13.18
C VAL A 338 4.19 -30.19 -14.48
N ASP A 339 5.47 -30.53 -14.40
CA ASP A 339 6.34 -30.71 -15.57
C ASP A 339 5.82 -31.83 -16.49
N GLN A 340 5.25 -32.90 -15.92
CA GLN A 340 4.66 -34.00 -16.68
C GLN A 340 3.32 -33.61 -17.31
N GLU A 341 2.46 -32.87 -16.61
CA GLU A 341 1.19 -32.39 -17.15
C GLU A 341 1.37 -31.35 -18.27
N MET A 342 2.39 -30.50 -18.16
CA MET A 342 2.82 -29.65 -19.27
C MET A 342 3.27 -30.49 -20.46
N ARG A 343 4.15 -31.49 -20.28
CA ARG A 343 4.57 -32.41 -21.37
C ARG A 343 3.40 -33.19 -21.98
N ASN A 344 2.49 -33.70 -21.17
CA ASN A 344 1.30 -34.44 -21.61
C ASN A 344 0.43 -33.56 -22.51
N SER A 345 0.17 -32.32 -22.07
CA SER A 345 -0.62 -31.33 -22.82
C SER A 345 0.08 -30.87 -24.10
N ASP A 346 1.38 -30.55 -24.03
CA ASP A 346 2.19 -30.17 -25.20
C ASP A 346 2.22 -31.27 -26.26
N PHE A 347 2.37 -32.54 -25.86
CA PHE A 347 2.31 -33.68 -26.76
C PHE A 347 0.91 -33.88 -27.36
N ALA A 348 -0.15 -33.76 -26.54
CA ALA A 348 -1.53 -33.90 -27.00
C ALA A 348 -1.90 -32.84 -28.05
N ILE A 349 -1.60 -31.57 -27.80
CA ILE A 349 -1.81 -30.46 -28.75
C ILE A 349 -0.93 -30.65 -30.01
N SER A 350 0.36 -30.95 -29.84
CA SER A 350 1.28 -31.13 -30.99
C SER A 350 0.87 -32.29 -31.90
N ARG A 351 0.26 -33.35 -31.35
CA ARG A 351 -0.26 -34.49 -32.11
C ARG A 351 -1.54 -34.15 -32.85
N GLU A 352 -2.52 -33.53 -32.18
CA GLU A 352 -3.82 -33.20 -32.78
C GLU A 352 -3.69 -32.12 -33.87
N PHE A 353 -2.91 -31.08 -33.60
CA PHE A 353 -2.71 -29.95 -34.52
C PHE A 353 -1.51 -30.16 -35.47
N ALA A 354 -1.00 -31.38 -35.62
CA ALA A 354 0.16 -31.70 -36.48
C ALA A 354 -0.03 -31.29 -37.95
N ALA A 355 -1.26 -31.33 -38.47
CA ALA A 355 -1.61 -30.86 -39.80
C ALA A 355 -1.70 -29.32 -39.92
N HIS A 356 -1.84 -28.61 -38.80
CA HIS A 356 -2.19 -27.19 -38.71
C HIS A 356 -1.00 -26.35 -38.23
N LYS A 357 0.07 -26.33 -39.04
CA LYS A 357 1.37 -25.69 -38.74
C LYS A 357 1.29 -24.27 -38.16
N ALA A 358 0.33 -23.46 -38.58
CA ALA A 358 0.14 -22.10 -38.05
C ALA A 358 -0.31 -22.09 -36.58
N LEU A 359 -1.33 -22.88 -36.24
CA LEU A 359 -1.80 -23.05 -34.85
C LEU A 359 -0.73 -23.73 -33.98
N LEU A 360 -0.07 -24.76 -34.51
CA LEU A 360 1.01 -25.44 -33.79
C LEU A 360 2.19 -24.50 -33.50
N LYS A 361 2.49 -23.54 -34.38
CA LYS A 361 3.47 -22.48 -34.09
C LYS A 361 2.99 -21.54 -32.97
N ILE A 362 1.75 -21.06 -32.99
CA ILE A 362 1.20 -20.19 -31.93
C ILE A 362 1.28 -20.90 -30.56
N TRP A 363 1.01 -22.20 -30.54
CA TRP A 363 1.19 -23.03 -29.34
C TRP A 363 2.66 -23.13 -28.88
N GLN A 364 3.62 -23.27 -29.81
CA GLN A 364 5.06 -23.31 -29.48
C GLN A 364 5.61 -21.95 -29.01
N ASP A 365 5.22 -20.86 -29.68
CA ASP A 365 5.66 -19.50 -29.34
C ASP A 365 5.17 -19.06 -27.93
N SER A 366 4.16 -19.76 -27.36
CA SER A 366 3.59 -19.48 -26.03
C SER A 366 4.08 -20.38 -24.88
N HIS A 367 5.13 -21.19 -25.09
CA HIS A 367 5.63 -22.19 -24.12
C HIS A 367 6.00 -21.66 -22.71
N LEU A 368 6.30 -20.38 -22.55
CA LEU A 368 6.59 -19.76 -21.25
C LEU A 368 5.33 -19.47 -20.41
N LYS A 369 4.11 -19.61 -20.97
CA LYS A 369 2.86 -19.44 -20.23
C LYS A 369 2.49 -20.71 -19.45
N ALA A 370 2.01 -20.53 -18.23
CA ALA A 370 1.39 -21.62 -17.45
C ALA A 370 0.23 -22.27 -18.22
N ILE A 371 0.05 -23.58 -18.04
CA ILE A 371 -0.75 -24.42 -18.97
C ILE A 371 -2.22 -24.02 -19.07
N GLN A 372 -2.90 -23.70 -17.97
CA GLN A 372 -4.33 -23.37 -17.99
C GLN A 372 -4.62 -22.02 -18.69
N PRO A 373 -3.88 -20.92 -18.44
CA PRO A 373 -3.92 -19.73 -19.31
C PRO A 373 -3.57 -20.02 -20.77
N ARG A 374 -2.50 -20.79 -21.04
CA ARG A 374 -2.04 -21.12 -22.40
C ARG A 374 -3.11 -21.87 -23.21
N LEU A 375 -3.83 -22.80 -22.58
CA LEU A 375 -4.98 -23.50 -23.17
C LEU A 375 -6.19 -22.57 -23.39
N LYS A 376 -6.45 -21.62 -22.47
CA LYS A 376 -7.54 -20.62 -22.61
C LYS A 376 -7.27 -19.65 -23.77
N ASP A 377 -6.04 -19.19 -23.92
CA ASP A 377 -5.61 -18.38 -25.08
C ASP A 377 -5.71 -19.18 -26.38
N PHE A 378 -5.16 -20.40 -26.41
CA PHE A 378 -5.17 -21.24 -27.61
C PHE A 378 -6.58 -21.67 -28.05
N LEU A 379 -7.52 -21.84 -27.12
CA LEU A 379 -8.93 -22.05 -27.43
C LEU A 379 -9.52 -20.86 -28.22
N HIS A 380 -9.10 -19.63 -27.90
CA HIS A 380 -9.47 -18.44 -28.66
C HIS A 380 -8.80 -18.42 -30.05
N ASP A 381 -7.51 -18.75 -30.15
CA ASP A 381 -6.78 -18.80 -31.43
C ASP A 381 -7.38 -19.83 -32.40
N VAL A 382 -7.69 -21.04 -31.91
CA VAL A 382 -8.44 -22.06 -32.66
C VAL A 382 -9.83 -21.51 -33.04
N GLY A 383 -10.48 -20.76 -32.16
CA GLY A 383 -11.74 -20.06 -32.40
C GLY A 383 -11.69 -19.01 -33.51
N GLN A 384 -10.56 -18.34 -33.74
CA GLN A 384 -10.38 -17.36 -34.83
C GLN A 384 -9.88 -17.99 -36.14
N SER A 385 -9.29 -19.19 -36.11
CA SER A 385 -8.65 -19.83 -37.27
C SER A 385 -9.55 -20.13 -38.47
N ASP A 386 -8.95 -20.21 -39.68
CA ASP A 386 -9.62 -20.56 -40.95
C ASP A 386 -10.01 -22.04 -41.09
N LEU A 387 -10.13 -22.78 -39.99
CA LEU A 387 -10.54 -24.18 -40.01
C LEU A 387 -11.98 -24.35 -40.51
N GLN A 388 -12.23 -25.35 -41.35
CA GLN A 388 -13.58 -25.72 -41.78
C GLN A 388 -14.46 -26.02 -40.55
N GLU A 389 -15.67 -25.46 -40.51
CA GLU A 389 -16.57 -25.38 -39.36
C GLU A 389 -16.69 -26.69 -38.55
N LYS A 390 -16.86 -27.83 -39.23
CA LYS A 390 -16.93 -29.16 -38.59
C LYS A 390 -15.62 -29.58 -37.91
N GLY A 391 -14.48 -29.33 -38.55
CA GLY A 391 -13.15 -29.62 -37.98
C GLY A 391 -12.78 -28.64 -36.87
N LYS A 392 -13.11 -27.35 -37.06
CA LYS A 392 -12.96 -26.29 -36.07
C LYS A 392 -13.68 -26.62 -34.76
N ARG A 393 -14.91 -27.13 -34.85
CA ARG A 393 -15.65 -27.60 -33.68
C ARG A 393 -14.97 -28.76 -32.95
N VAL A 394 -14.51 -29.79 -33.66
CA VAL A 394 -13.79 -30.92 -33.03
C VAL A 394 -12.50 -30.44 -32.35
N ALA A 395 -11.76 -29.54 -32.98
CA ALA A 395 -10.55 -28.94 -32.41
C ALA A 395 -10.84 -28.11 -31.14
N LEU A 396 -11.93 -27.33 -31.11
CA LEU A 396 -12.40 -26.60 -29.93
C LEU A 396 -12.85 -27.54 -28.81
N ASP A 397 -13.67 -28.54 -29.13
CA ASP A 397 -14.15 -29.55 -28.17
C ASP A 397 -12.96 -30.31 -27.53
N PHE A 398 -11.90 -30.60 -28.31
CA PHE A 398 -10.66 -31.21 -27.82
C PHE A 398 -9.86 -30.30 -26.87
N VAL A 399 -9.60 -29.05 -27.25
CA VAL A 399 -8.86 -28.09 -26.40
C VAL A 399 -9.65 -27.77 -25.13
N GLN A 400 -10.98 -27.65 -25.21
CA GLN A 400 -11.85 -27.50 -24.05
C GLN A 400 -11.81 -28.74 -23.15
N SER A 401 -11.72 -29.96 -23.70
CA SER A 401 -11.56 -31.18 -22.89
C SER A 401 -10.23 -31.24 -22.15
N LEU A 402 -9.12 -30.80 -22.77
CA LEU A 402 -7.83 -30.68 -22.09
C LEU A 402 -7.88 -29.63 -20.99
N LEU A 403 -8.51 -28.47 -21.27
CA LEU A 403 -8.68 -27.40 -20.30
C LEU A 403 -9.52 -27.84 -19.08
N ASN A 404 -10.59 -28.61 -19.30
CA ASN A 404 -11.41 -29.17 -18.24
C ASN A 404 -10.64 -30.18 -17.37
N ALA A 405 -9.75 -30.98 -17.97
CA ALA A 405 -8.92 -31.94 -17.22
C ALA A 405 -7.93 -31.23 -16.28
N GLN A 406 -7.40 -30.08 -16.68
CA GLN A 406 -6.56 -29.24 -15.80
C GLN A 406 -7.33 -28.63 -14.61
N GLU A 407 -8.66 -28.77 -14.55
CA GLU A 407 -9.49 -28.31 -13.43
C GLU A 407 -9.97 -29.48 -12.53
N ASP A 408 -9.51 -30.74 -12.73
CA ASP A 408 -9.67 -31.83 -11.76
C ASP A 408 -8.58 -31.80 -10.67
N TYR A 409 -8.68 -30.82 -9.78
CA TYR A 409 -7.78 -30.67 -8.64
C TYR A 409 -7.82 -31.85 -7.65
N ILE A 410 -8.82 -32.73 -7.72
CA ILE A 410 -8.98 -33.86 -6.78
C ILE A 410 -8.31 -35.11 -7.34
N GLY A 411 -8.54 -35.43 -8.62
CA GLY A 411 -7.80 -36.47 -9.35
C GLY A 411 -6.31 -36.20 -9.34
N ASN A 412 -5.89 -34.99 -9.73
CA ASN A 412 -4.48 -34.59 -9.73
C ASN A 412 -3.80 -34.71 -8.34
N LEU A 413 -4.53 -34.43 -7.25
CA LEU A 413 -4.03 -34.62 -5.89
C LEU A 413 -4.00 -36.10 -5.47
N PHE A 414 -4.95 -36.92 -5.93
CA PHE A 414 -4.96 -38.35 -5.67
C PHE A 414 -3.81 -39.05 -6.39
N ASP A 415 -3.55 -38.72 -7.65
CA ASP A 415 -2.47 -39.31 -8.45
C ASP A 415 -1.10 -38.92 -7.88
N LEU A 416 -0.87 -37.62 -7.60
CA LEU A 416 0.33 -37.12 -6.92
C LEU A 416 0.61 -37.81 -5.57
N LEU A 417 -0.43 -38.19 -4.82
CA LEU A 417 -0.30 -38.86 -3.52
C LEU A 417 -0.33 -40.40 -3.60
N SER A 418 -0.57 -40.97 -4.78
CA SER A 418 -0.59 -42.43 -5.02
C SER A 418 0.65 -42.91 -5.78
N ASP A 419 1.29 -42.02 -6.54
CA ASP A 419 2.51 -42.29 -7.29
C ASP A 419 3.71 -42.49 -6.35
N LYS A 420 4.33 -43.67 -6.45
CA LYS A 420 5.48 -44.06 -5.63
C LYS A 420 6.81 -43.51 -6.15
N GLU A 421 6.92 -43.19 -7.43
CA GLU A 421 8.12 -42.64 -8.06
C GLU A 421 8.20 -41.11 -7.88
N LEU A 422 7.06 -40.45 -7.67
CA LEU A 422 6.98 -39.05 -7.23
C LEU A 422 7.29 -38.88 -5.73
N LEU A 423 6.91 -39.84 -4.88
CA LEU A 423 7.03 -39.73 -3.41
C LEU A 423 8.31 -40.36 -2.79
N THR A 424 9.26 -40.85 -3.60
CA THR A 424 10.60 -41.33 -3.17
C THR A 424 11.73 -40.42 -3.64
#